data_AF-A0A1F8TT78-F1
#
_entry.id   AF-A0A1F8TT78-F1
#
_cell.length_a   1.000
_cell.length_b   1.000
_cell.length_c   1.000
_cell.angle_alpha   90.00
_cell.angle_beta   90.00
_cell.angle_gamma   90.00
#
_symmetry.space_group_name_H-M   'P 1'
#
loop_
_entity.id
_entity.type
_entity.pdbx_description
1 polymer ?
#
loop_
_entity_poly.entity_id
_entity_poly.type
_entity_poly.pdbx_seq_one_letter_code
_entity_poly.pdbx_strand_id
1 'polypeptide(L)'
;MTYHVDQSNKIECSGDTALALSNNIEYTIRIPAKEKQRAVEVLAQRRKGRRRKWIYLQLFAVALYYLLLRLPAGERAVIDVDDGSR
;
A
#
# COMPACT_ATOMS: atom_id res chain seq x y z
N MET A 1 -4.95 3.95 21.06
CA MET A 1 -4.80 5.11 20.14
C MET A 1 -5.41 4.72 18.79
N THR A 2 -5.97 5.64 18.02
CA THR A 2 -6.47 5.31 16.66
C THR A 2 -5.41 5.70 15.63
N TYR A 3 -4.96 4.73 14.83
CA TYR A 3 -3.97 4.94 13.78
C TYR A 3 -4.68 5.11 12.46
N HIS A 4 -4.43 6.20 11.74
CA HIS A 4 -4.99 6.40 10.41
C HIS A 4 -3.92 6.01 9.38
N VAL A 5 -4.29 5.21 8.39
CA VAL A 5 -3.44 4.91 7.23
C VAL A 5 -3.91 5.79 6.09
N ASP A 6 -3.08 6.75 5.67
CA ASP A 6 -3.36 7.54 4.49
C ASP A 6 -3.12 6.69 3.24
N GLN A 7 -4.20 6.39 2.52
CA GLN A 7 -4.12 5.88 1.16
C GLN A 7 -3.68 7.02 0.26
N SER A 8 -2.36 7.24 0.16
CA SER A 8 -1.83 7.94 -0.99
C SER A 8 -2.30 7.15 -2.22
N ASN A 9 -3.27 7.71 -2.96
CA ASN A 9 -3.90 7.21 -4.20
C ASN A 9 -2.92 6.90 -5.36
N LYS A 10 -1.64 6.67 -5.05
CA LYS A 10 -0.50 6.65 -5.94
C LYS A 10 0.13 5.27 -6.10
N ILE A 11 -0.41 4.21 -5.51
CA ILE A 11 0.17 2.87 -5.75
C ILE A 11 0.11 2.50 -7.24
N GLU A 12 -0.94 2.95 -7.94
CA GLU A 12 -1.09 2.77 -9.38
C GLU A 12 -0.26 3.77 -10.20
N CYS A 13 0.28 4.85 -9.60
CA CYS A 13 1.12 5.83 -10.29
C CYS A 13 2.53 5.28 -10.60
N SER A 14 3.20 5.87 -11.59
CA SER A 14 4.53 5.44 -12.06
C SER A 14 5.70 5.75 -11.11
N GLY A 15 5.47 6.50 -10.03
CA GLY A 15 6.51 6.90 -9.07
C GLY A 15 6.61 6.00 -7.84
N ASP A 16 7.52 6.39 -6.95
CA ASP A 16 7.65 5.79 -5.62
C ASP A 16 6.32 5.89 -4.87
N THR A 17 6.01 4.85 -4.10
CA THR A 17 4.82 4.82 -3.26
C THR A 17 5.24 4.73 -1.81
N ALA A 18 4.84 5.70 -1.00
CA ALA A 18 4.96 5.63 0.44
C ALA A 18 3.61 5.22 1.02
N LEU A 19 3.62 4.25 1.92
CA LEU A 19 2.51 3.95 2.81
C LEU A 19 2.95 4.29 4.23
N ALA A 20 2.24 5.19 4.89
CA ALA A 20 2.61 5.69 6.20
C ALA A 20 1.41 5.70 7.15
N LEU A 21 1.69 5.60 8.44
CA LEU A 21 0.72 5.90 9.49
C LEU A 21 0.69 7.41 9.69
N SER A 22 -0.49 8.02 9.68
CA SER A 22 -0.65 9.48 9.73
C SER A 22 -0.67 10.04 11.15
N ASN A 23 -0.12 9.32 12.13
CA ASN A 23 -0.30 9.63 13.55
C ASN A 23 1.02 9.86 14.29
N ASN A 24 1.78 10.90 13.96
CA ASN A 24 3.00 11.33 14.69
C ASN A 24 4.07 10.24 14.97
N ILE A 25 3.91 9.03 14.43
CA ILE A 25 4.83 7.91 14.54
C ILE A 25 5.35 7.66 13.14
N GLU A 26 6.66 7.77 12.97
CA GLU A 26 7.36 7.78 11.69
C GLU A 26 7.49 6.38 11.04
N TYR A 27 6.45 5.55 11.06
CA TYR A 27 6.48 4.31 10.30
C TYR A 27 6.00 4.56 8.87
N THR A 28 6.96 4.50 7.95
CA THR A 28 6.73 4.60 6.51
C THR A 28 7.33 3.40 5.80
N ILE A 29 6.56 2.75 4.95
CA ILE A 29 7.06 1.80 3.96
C ILE A 29 7.15 2.53 2.63
N ARG A 30 8.37 2.67 2.13
CA ARG A 30 8.64 3.15 0.77
C ARG A 30 8.78 1.96 -0.15
N ILE A 31 7.96 1.93 -1.21
CA ILE A 31 8.08 1.02 -2.34
C ILE A 31 8.68 1.84 -3.48
N PRO A 32 9.98 1.69 -3.79
CA PRO A 32 10.57 2.45 -4.87
C PRO A 32 10.02 1.99 -6.23
N ALA A 33 9.96 2.91 -7.17
CA ALA A 33 9.24 2.75 -8.44
C ALA A 33 9.75 1.55 -9.25
N LYS A 34 11.06 1.33 -9.26
CA LYS A 34 11.71 0.26 -10.02
C LYS A 34 11.32 -1.13 -9.50
N GLU A 35 11.32 -1.29 -8.18
CA GLU A 35 10.95 -2.52 -7.48
C GLU A 35 9.45 -2.78 -7.64
N LYS A 36 8.64 -1.73 -7.55
CA LYS A 36 7.20 -1.80 -7.83
C LYS A 36 6.92 -2.30 -9.24
N GLN A 37 7.56 -1.70 -10.25
CA GLN A 37 7.40 -2.11 -11.65
C GLN A 37 7.82 -3.56 -11.86
N ARG A 38 8.98 -3.96 -11.33
CA ARG A 38 9.47 -5.34 -11.42
C ARG A 38 8.50 -6.33 -10.77
N ALA A 39 7.94 -5.99 -9.61
CA ALA A 39 6.95 -6.83 -8.95
C ALA A 39 5.66 -6.95 -9.77
N VAL A 40 5.19 -5.85 -10.37
CA VAL A 40 4.01 -5.85 -11.26
C VAL A 40 4.25 -6.73 -12.48
N GLU A 41 5.41 -6.62 -13.13
CA GLU A 41 5.78 -7.43 -14.30
C GLU A 41 5.80 -8.92 -13.97
N VAL A 42 6.46 -9.30 -12.88
CA VAL A 42 6.52 -10.72 -12.44
C VAL A 42 5.13 -11.26 -12.13
N LEU A 43 4.29 -10.48 -11.44
CA LEU A 43 2.93 -10.89 -11.08
C LEU A 43 2.01 -10.95 -12.30
N ALA A 44 2.19 -10.06 -13.27
CA ALA A 44 1.44 -10.06 -14.53
C ALA A 44 1.80 -11.28 -15.39
N GLN A 45 3.08 -11.62 -15.51
CA GLN A 45 3.53 -12.81 -16.23
C GLN A 45 2.96 -14.11 -15.65
N ARG A 46 2.91 -14.20 -14.31
CA ARG A 46 2.39 -15.39 -13.60
C ARG A 46 0.87 -15.52 -13.68
N ARG A 47 0.15 -14.46 -14.07
CA ARG A 47 -1.32 -14.43 -14.04
C ARG A 47 -1.87 -13.93 -15.36
N LYS A 48 -1.80 -14.80 -16.38
CA LYS A 48 -2.42 -14.57 -17.69
C LYS A 48 -3.88 -14.15 -17.50
N GLY A 49 -4.21 -12.92 -17.91
CA GLY A 49 -5.57 -12.39 -17.92
C GLY A 49 -6.06 -11.64 -16.67
N ARG A 50 -5.27 -11.53 -15.59
CA ARG A 50 -5.71 -10.75 -14.41
C ARG A 50 -5.52 -9.25 -14.64
N ARG A 51 -6.54 -8.43 -14.35
CA ARG A 51 -6.48 -6.96 -14.51
C ARG A 51 -5.36 -6.39 -13.64
N ARG A 52 -4.56 -5.47 -14.19
CA ARG A 52 -3.42 -4.79 -13.52
C ARG A 52 -3.79 -4.20 -12.16
N LYS A 53 -5.02 -3.70 -12.01
CA LYS A 53 -5.62 -3.23 -10.75
C LYS A 53 -5.49 -4.24 -9.60
N TRP A 54 -5.73 -5.53 -9.86
CA TRP A 54 -5.60 -6.57 -8.83
C TRP A 54 -4.17 -6.78 -8.36
N ILE A 55 -3.19 -6.53 -9.22
CA ILE A 55 -1.78 -6.65 -8.86
C ILE A 55 -1.40 -5.50 -7.93
N TYR A 56 -1.84 -4.27 -8.23
CA TYR A 56 -1.63 -3.13 -7.35
C TYR A 56 -2.32 -3.30 -6.00
N LEU A 57 -3.56 -3.79 -5.95
CA LEU A 57 -4.24 -4.12 -4.70
C LEU A 57 -3.47 -5.15 -3.86
N GLN A 58 -2.84 -6.13 -4.49
CA GLN A 58 -2.00 -7.10 -3.77
C GLN A 58 -0.72 -6.48 -3.23
N LEU A 59 -0.04 -5.66 -4.02
CA LEU A 59 1.14 -4.92 -3.54
C LEU A 59 0.77 -4.01 -2.38
N PHE A 60 -0.38 -3.36 -2.45
CA PHE A 60 -0.91 -2.55 -1.36
C PHE A 60 -1.14 -3.38 -0.11
N ALA A 61 -1.88 -4.50 -0.21
CA ALA A 61 -2.20 -5.34 0.93
C ALA A 61 -0.94 -5.89 1.62
N VAL A 62 0.10 -6.26 0.86
CA VAL A 62 1.38 -6.72 1.43
C VAL A 62 2.10 -5.58 2.16
N ALA A 63 2.20 -4.40 1.56
CA ALA A 63 2.81 -3.25 2.20
C ALA A 63 2.05 -2.85 3.48
N LEU A 64 0.73 -2.84 3.43
CA LEU A 64 -0.12 -2.58 4.59
C LEU A 64 0.10 -3.60 5.70
N TYR A 65 0.18 -4.90 5.38
CA TYR A 65 0.45 -5.94 6.38
C TYR A 65 1.75 -5.67 7.14
N TYR A 66 2.84 -5.35 6.42
CA TYR A 66 4.12 -5.03 7.06
C TYR A 66 4.07 -3.73 7.87
N LEU A 67 3.24 -2.76 7.48
CA LEU A 67 3.04 -1.54 8.23
C LEU A 67 2.32 -1.83 9.56
N LEU A 68 1.27 -2.64 9.51
CA LEU A 68 0.49 -3.03 10.69
C LEU A 68 1.30 -3.86 11.69
N LEU A 69 2.26 -4.67 11.23
CA LEU A 69 3.20 -5.38 12.12
C LEU A 69 4.08 -4.45 12.97
N ARG A 70 4.20 -3.16 12.61
CA ARG A 70 4.93 -2.17 13.41
C ARG A 70 4.08 -1.56 14.51
N LEU A 71 2.79 -1.84 14.54
CA LEU A 71 1.91 -1.35 15.60
C LEU A 71 2.12 -2.14 16.89
N PRO A 72 2.08 -1.47 18.06
CA PRO A 72 1.99 -2.15 19.33
C PRO A 72 0.78 -3.09 19.39
N ALA A 73 0.90 -4.19 20.13
CA ALA A 73 -0.20 -5.12 20.32
C ALA A 73 -1.43 -4.42 20.95
N GLY A 74 -2.62 -4.72 20.43
CA GLY A 74 -3.89 -4.15 20.92
C GLY A 74 -4.27 -2.81 20.29
N GLU A 75 -3.41 -2.22 19.45
CA GLU A 75 -3.73 -0.98 18.76
C GLU A 75 -4.60 -1.20 17.52
N ARG A 76 -5.44 -0.20 17.21
CA ARG A 76 -6.36 -0.23 16.07
C ARG A 76 -5.89 0.68 14.97
N ALA A 77 -5.80 0.15 13.75
CA ALA A 77 -5.63 0.93 12.54
C ALA A 77 -6.96 1.09 11.79
N VAL A 78 -7.25 2.32 11.41
CA VAL A 78 -8.32 2.72 10.51
C VAL A 78 -7.66 3.03 9.17
N ILE A 79 -8.11 2.33 8.13
CA ILE A 79 -7.65 2.58 6.76
C ILE A 79 -8.65 3.55 6.17
N ASP A 80 -8.20 4.76 5.83
CA ASP A 80 -9.05 5.71 5.14
C ASP A 80 -9.05 5.33 3.65
N VAL A 81 -10.23 4.97 3.15
CA VAL A 81 -10.41 4.56 1.75
C VAL A 81 -11.17 5.68 1.06
N ASP A 82 -10.47 6.78 0.80
CA ASP A 82 -11.04 7.91 0.08
C ASP A 82 -11.20 7.49 -1.39
N ASP A 83 -12.43 7.13 -1.79
CA ASP A 83 -12.73 6.52 -3.09
C ASP A 83 -12.84 7.54 -4.25
N GLY A 84 -12.55 8.82 -3.97
CA GLY A 84 -12.56 9.89 -4.96
C GLY A 84 -13.95 10.21 -5.51
N SER A 85 -15.03 9.82 -4.82
CA SER A 85 -16.41 10.20 -5.19
C SER A 85 -16.71 11.66 -4.86
N ARG A 86 -16.29 12.59 -5.73
CA ARG A 86 -16.87 13.94 -5.84
C ARG A 86 -17.04 14.35 -7.29
#